data_AF-A0A8H6FE97-F1
#
_entry.id   AF-A0A8H6FE97-F1
#
_cell.length_a   1.000
_cell.length_b   1.000
_cell.length_c   1.000
_cell.angle_alpha   90.00
_cell.angle_beta   90.00
_cell.angle_gamma   90.00
#
_symmetry.space_group_name_H-M   'P 1'
#
loop_
_entity.id
_entity.type
_entity.pdbx_description
1 polymer ?
#
loop_
_entity_poly.entity_id
_entity_poly.type
_entity_poly.pdbx_seq_one_letter_code
_entity_poly.pdbx_strand_id
1 'polypeptide(L)'
;MLSAIAQQRAQSDDLSASSSGFSTVQSSSTSGLSAAIFDRLSLTHATTTEFLQHFWSAFLSGDPNRADEIGKLFETLNRAMDRIKAVATDAEAERQKGYREVEEAGGAKAVNQLLTPTVKAIEVATKQYKKALAEQSEEIG
;
A
#
# COMPACT_ATOMS: atom_id res chain seq x y z
N MET A 1 -11.51 40.11 -14.84
CA MET A 1 -11.62 38.66 -14.57
C MET A 1 -10.80 38.28 -13.34
N LEU A 2 -11.15 38.82 -12.16
CA LEU A 2 -10.50 38.52 -10.87
C LEU A 2 -11.48 38.79 -9.71
N SER A 3 -12.74 38.38 -9.85
CA SER A 3 -13.79 38.62 -8.84
C SER A 3 -14.72 37.43 -8.59
N ALA A 4 -14.40 36.23 -9.10
CA ALA A 4 -15.25 35.04 -8.94
C ALA A 4 -14.93 34.16 -7.70
N ILE A 5 -14.02 34.58 -6.82
CA ILE A 5 -13.58 33.75 -5.67
C ILE A 5 -14.08 34.27 -4.31
N ALA A 6 -14.81 35.40 -4.27
CA ALA A 6 -15.29 35.99 -3.03
C ALA A 6 -16.74 35.61 -2.63
N GLN A 7 -17.47 34.87 -3.48
CA GLN A 7 -18.93 34.64 -3.29
C GLN A 7 -19.32 33.24 -2.81
N GLN A 8 -18.38 32.32 -2.59
CA GLN A 8 -18.71 30.94 -2.20
C GLN A 8 -18.66 30.66 -0.69
N ARG A 9 -18.41 31.68 0.16
CA ARG A 9 -18.32 31.54 1.63
C ARG A 9 -19.55 32.02 2.41
N ALA A 10 -20.66 32.35 1.74
CA ALA A 10 -21.85 32.93 2.38
C ALA A 10 -23.11 32.03 2.33
N GLN A 11 -22.97 30.73 2.08
CA GLN A 11 -24.11 29.79 2.05
C GLN A 11 -23.79 28.47 2.73
N SER A 12 -23.51 28.53 4.02
CA SER A 12 -23.56 27.34 4.88
C SER A 12 -23.97 27.79 6.26
N ASP A 13 -25.23 28.21 6.37
CA ASP A 13 -25.99 28.11 7.60
C ASP A 13 -27.47 27.95 7.27
N ASP A 14 -28.09 27.07 8.03
CA ASP A 14 -29.47 26.63 7.99
C ASP A 14 -29.85 25.62 6.90
N LEU A 15 -30.04 24.36 7.33
CA LEU A 15 -31.25 23.57 7.10
C LEU A 15 -31.17 22.31 7.96
N SER A 16 -31.79 22.36 9.14
CA SER A 16 -32.11 21.18 9.94
C SER A 16 -33.18 20.34 9.21
N ALA A 17 -32.81 19.15 8.75
CA ALA A 17 -33.76 18.11 8.38
C ALA A 17 -33.21 16.74 8.79
N SER A 18 -33.58 16.30 9.99
CA SER A 18 -33.59 14.90 10.37
C SER A 18 -34.52 14.13 9.43
N SER A 19 -33.99 13.33 8.52
CA SER A 19 -34.64 12.09 8.04
C SER A 19 -33.77 11.37 7.01
N SER A 20 -32.95 10.49 7.53
CA SER A 20 -32.51 9.21 6.96
C SER A 20 -31.09 9.05 7.39
N GLY A 21 -30.92 8.34 8.50
CA GLY A 21 -29.66 7.69 8.76
C GLY A 21 -29.34 6.86 7.53
N PHE A 22 -28.45 7.38 6.69
CA PHE A 22 -27.69 6.57 5.78
C PHE A 22 -26.87 5.68 6.69
N SER A 23 -27.45 4.53 7.01
CA SER A 23 -26.74 3.41 7.59
C SER A 23 -25.71 3.06 6.54
N THR A 24 -24.52 3.66 6.66
CA THR A 24 -23.34 3.18 5.97
C THR A 24 -23.21 1.75 6.44
N VAL A 25 -23.68 0.82 5.61
CA VAL A 25 -23.27 -0.57 5.65
C VAL A 25 -21.78 -0.52 5.34
N GLN A 26 -20.99 -0.23 6.38
CA GLN A 26 -19.56 -0.38 6.35
C GLN A 26 -19.32 -1.87 6.54
N SER A 27 -19.68 -2.65 5.52
CA SER A 27 -19.12 -3.97 5.28
C SER A 27 -17.66 -3.78 4.88
N SER A 28 -16.86 -3.20 5.79
CA SER A 28 -15.43 -3.42 5.80
C SER A 28 -15.30 -4.90 6.15
N SER A 29 -15.32 -5.74 5.14
CA SER A 29 -14.87 -7.12 5.25
C SER A 29 -13.37 -7.05 5.57
N THR A 30 -13.02 -6.68 6.81
CA THR A 30 -11.63 -6.55 7.28
C THR A 30 -10.91 -7.89 7.28
N SER A 31 -11.54 -8.95 6.73
CA SER A 31 -10.96 -10.27 6.53
C SER A 31 -10.44 -10.86 7.84
N GLY A 32 -11.12 -10.57 8.95
CA GLY A 32 -10.72 -10.99 10.30
C GLY A 32 -9.65 -10.11 10.96
N LEU A 33 -9.26 -8.99 10.35
CA LEU A 33 -8.29 -8.03 10.90
C LEU A 33 -8.98 -6.93 11.72
N SER A 34 -8.25 -6.35 12.67
CA SER A 34 -8.66 -5.12 13.32
C SER A 34 -8.67 -3.96 12.33
N ALA A 35 -9.53 -2.96 12.55
CA ALA A 35 -9.63 -1.79 11.67
C ALA A 35 -8.27 -1.07 11.52
N ALA A 36 -7.51 -0.93 12.61
CA ALA A 36 -6.19 -0.30 12.60
C ALA A 36 -5.17 -1.05 11.73
N ILE A 37 -5.15 -2.39 11.80
CA ILE A 37 -4.29 -3.22 10.95
C ILE A 37 -4.72 -3.13 9.49
N PHE A 38 -6.03 -3.15 9.23
CA PHE A 38 -6.57 -3.04 7.87
C PHE A 38 -6.25 -1.69 7.21
N ASP A 39 -6.36 -0.58 7.95
CA ASP A 39 -6.02 0.75 7.45
C ASP A 39 -4.53 0.88 7.15
N ARG A 40 -3.68 0.37 8.05
CA ARG A 40 -2.22 0.34 7.85
C ARG A 40 -1.84 -0.52 6.64
N LEU A 41 -2.55 -1.63 6.43
CA LEU A 41 -2.36 -2.51 5.28
C LEU A 41 -2.76 -1.84 3.97
N SER A 42 -3.90 -1.14 3.97
CA SER A 42 -4.42 -0.41 2.81
C SER A 42 -3.50 0.73 2.40
N LEU A 43 -2.99 1.51 3.36
CA LEU A 43 -1.99 2.55 3.09
C LEU A 43 -0.67 1.94 2.55
N THR A 44 -0.27 0.80 3.12
CA THR A 44 0.92 0.08 2.67
C THR A 44 0.76 -0.38 1.21
N HIS A 45 -0.39 -0.93 0.86
CA HIS A 45 -0.72 -1.35 -0.50
C HIS A 45 -0.66 -0.19 -1.50
N ALA A 46 -1.35 0.91 -1.20
CA ALA A 46 -1.45 2.06 -2.08
C ALA A 46 -0.07 2.65 -2.39
N THR A 47 0.69 2.98 -1.35
CA THR A 47 2.04 3.57 -1.51
C THR A 47 3.00 2.64 -2.24
N THR A 48 2.97 1.33 -1.97
CA THR A 48 3.81 0.36 -2.68
C THR A 48 3.44 0.24 -4.15
N THR A 49 2.14 0.30 -4.48
CA THR A 49 1.68 0.24 -5.87
C THR A 49 2.17 1.45 -6.66
N GLU A 50 2.14 2.65 -6.07
CA GLU A 50 2.70 3.85 -6.70
C GLU A 50 4.21 3.73 -6.92
N PHE A 51 4.97 3.23 -5.93
CA PHE A 51 6.41 3.01 -6.11
C PHE A 51 6.73 1.95 -7.17
N LEU A 52 5.91 0.90 -7.28
CA LEU A 52 6.07 -0.11 -8.33
C LEU A 52 5.83 0.49 -9.71
N GLN A 53 4.77 1.28 -9.88
CA GLN A 53 4.49 1.97 -11.14
C GLN A 53 5.66 2.88 -11.53
N HIS A 54 6.18 3.66 -10.57
CA HIS A 54 7.32 4.53 -10.83
C HIS A 54 8.58 3.71 -11.16
N PHE A 55 8.85 2.63 -10.42
CA PHE A 55 9.96 1.74 -10.69
C PHE A 55 9.90 1.18 -12.11
N TRP A 56 8.76 0.66 -12.57
CA TRP A 56 8.65 0.12 -13.93
C TRP A 56 8.75 1.19 -15.01
N SER A 57 8.20 2.38 -14.77
CA SER A 57 8.36 3.52 -15.66
C SER A 57 9.83 3.94 -15.81
N ALA A 58 10.61 3.88 -14.73
CA ALA A 58 12.05 4.14 -14.72
C ALA A 58 12.87 3.02 -15.36
N PHE A 59 12.63 1.80 -14.91
CA PHE A 59 13.39 0.63 -15.29
C PHE A 59 13.24 0.30 -16.77
N LEU A 60 12.02 0.41 -17.32
CA LEU A 60 11.75 0.07 -18.71
C LEU A 60 12.08 1.20 -19.69
N SER A 61 12.40 2.42 -19.20
CA SER A 61 12.79 3.51 -20.11
C SER A 61 14.20 3.32 -20.68
N GLY A 62 15.03 2.48 -20.05
CA GLY A 62 16.42 2.25 -20.46
C GLY A 62 17.30 3.50 -20.38
N ASP A 63 16.86 4.54 -19.65
CA ASP A 63 17.58 5.81 -19.55
C ASP A 63 18.65 5.72 -18.46
N PRO A 64 19.94 5.82 -18.80
CA PRO A 64 21.03 5.74 -17.81
C PRO A 64 20.96 6.88 -16.78
N ASN A 65 20.37 8.04 -17.11
CA ASN A 65 20.21 9.15 -16.17
C ASN A 65 19.29 8.81 -14.99
N ARG A 66 18.49 7.74 -15.12
CA ARG A 66 17.55 7.28 -14.10
C ARG A 66 18.09 6.14 -13.24
N ALA A 67 19.33 5.68 -13.48
CA ALA A 67 19.93 4.57 -12.74
C ALA A 67 19.91 4.80 -11.21
N ASP A 68 20.29 6.01 -10.77
CA ASP A 68 20.28 6.38 -9.35
C ASP A 68 18.86 6.40 -8.76
N GLU A 69 17.87 6.86 -9.54
CA GLU A 69 16.46 6.84 -9.15
C GLU A 69 15.95 5.40 -9.00
N ILE A 70 16.26 4.53 -9.97
CA ILE A 70 15.87 3.12 -9.95
C ILE A 70 16.44 2.44 -8.70
N GLY A 71 17.70 2.71 -8.33
CA GLY A 71 18.32 2.20 -7.10
C GLY A 71 17.56 2.63 -5.84
N LYS A 72 17.19 3.92 -5.73
CA LYS A 72 16.40 4.45 -4.60
C LYS A 72 14.98 3.84 -4.54
N LEU A 73 14.34 3.67 -5.69
CA LEU A 73 13.04 3.01 -5.79
C LEU A 73 13.14 1.54 -5.34
N PHE A 74 14.18 0.83 -5.76
CA PHE A 74 14.45 -0.54 -5.30
C PHE A 74 14.63 -0.61 -3.77
N GLU A 75 15.42 0.28 -3.16
CA GLU A 75 15.55 0.34 -1.71
C GLU A 75 14.20 0.58 -1.01
N THR A 76 13.38 1.47 -1.58
CA THR A 76 12.05 1.78 -1.07
C THR A 76 11.11 0.57 -1.15
N LEU A 77 11.17 -0.20 -2.24
CA LEU A 77 10.41 -1.43 -2.40
C LEU A 77 10.82 -2.51 -1.39
N ASN A 78 12.12 -2.64 -1.06
CA ASN A 78 12.57 -3.56 -0.02
C ASN A 78 12.05 -3.15 1.36
N ARG A 79 12.12 -1.86 1.70
CA ARG A 79 11.56 -1.34 2.97
C ARG A 79 10.05 -1.55 3.05
N ALA A 80 9.34 -1.43 1.93
CA ALA A 80 7.93 -1.74 1.85
C ALA A 80 7.64 -3.22 2.13
N MET A 81 8.46 -4.14 1.63
CA MET A 81 8.37 -5.57 1.96
C MET A 81 8.53 -5.81 3.46
N ASP A 82 9.50 -5.16 4.11
CA ASP A 82 9.71 -5.28 5.55
C ASP A 82 8.53 -4.73 6.35
N ARG A 83 7.93 -3.61 5.89
CA ARG A 83 6.69 -3.07 6.47
C ARG A 83 5.52 -4.06 6.35
N ILE A 84 5.37 -4.74 5.22
CA ILE A 84 4.32 -5.76 5.03
C ILE A 84 4.51 -6.92 6.01
N LYS A 85 5.74 -7.41 6.16
CA LYS A 85 6.07 -8.47 7.12
C LYS A 85 5.79 -8.03 8.56
N ALA A 86 6.14 -6.79 8.92
CA ALA A 86 5.85 -6.25 10.24
C ALA A 86 4.34 -6.18 10.52
N VAL A 87 3.53 -5.72 9.55
CA VAL A 87 2.07 -5.70 9.67
C VAL A 87 1.49 -7.11 9.84
N ALA A 88 2.02 -8.10 9.12
CA ALA A 88 1.61 -9.49 9.29
C ALA A 88 1.92 -10.03 10.70
N THR A 89 3.09 -9.72 11.24
CA THR A 89 3.48 -10.07 12.62
C THR A 89 2.59 -9.38 13.65
N ASP A 90 2.31 -8.09 13.48
CA ASP A 90 1.45 -7.33 14.39
C ASP A 90 0.02 -7.88 14.39
N ALA A 91 -0.51 -8.21 13.21
CA ALA A 91 -1.83 -8.83 13.05
C ALA A 91 -1.94 -10.18 13.78
N GLU A 92 -0.87 -11.00 13.70
CA GLU A 92 -0.82 -12.28 14.41
C GLU A 92 -0.70 -12.09 15.93
N ALA A 93 0.09 -11.11 16.37
CA ALA A 93 0.23 -10.78 17.78
C ALA A 93 -1.06 -10.25 18.41
N GLU A 94 -1.83 -9.41 17.70
CA GLU A 94 -3.17 -8.97 18.15
C GLU A 94 -4.12 -10.16 18.32
N ARG A 95 -4.08 -11.13 17.40
CA ARG A 95 -4.87 -12.37 17.49
C ARG A 95 -4.49 -13.22 18.69
N GLN A 96 -3.20 -13.41 18.96
CA GLN A 96 -2.74 -14.19 20.12
C GLN A 96 -3.11 -13.57 21.46
N LYS A 97 -3.22 -12.23 21.53
CA LYS A 97 -3.66 -11.52 22.73
C LYS A 97 -5.18 -11.58 22.92
N GLY A 98 -5.94 -11.61 21.82
CA GLY A 98 -7.38 -11.80 21.82
C GLY A 98 -7.77 -13.28 21.82
N TYR A 99 -7.64 -13.98 22.96
CA TYR A 99 -8.15 -15.35 23.12
C TYR A 99 -9.68 -15.36 22.96
N ARG A 100 -10.16 -15.56 21.73
CA ARG A 100 -11.48 -16.10 21.43
C ARG A 100 -11.32 -17.20 20.39
N GLU A 101 -11.87 -18.35 20.75
CA GLU A 101 -12.00 -19.58 20.00
C GLU A 101 -12.85 -19.33 18.74
N VAL A 102 -12.27 -18.67 17.74
CA VAL A 102 -12.87 -18.53 16.41
C VAL A 102 -11.80 -18.95 15.40
N GLU A 103 -12.03 -20.11 14.78
CA GLU A 103 -11.30 -20.62 13.63
C GLU A 103 -11.60 -19.79 12.37
N GLU A 104 -11.19 -18.52 12.36
CA GLU A 104 -11.05 -17.77 11.12
C GLU A 104 -9.56 -17.53 10.84
N ALA A 105 -9.21 -17.57 9.55
CA ALA A 105 -7.85 -17.56 9.02
C ALA A 105 -6.90 -16.59 9.77
N GLY A 106 -5.69 -17.05 10.13
CA GLY A 106 -4.73 -16.27 10.94
C GLY A 106 -4.47 -14.85 10.44
N GLY A 107 -4.15 -13.92 11.34
CA GLY A 107 -3.96 -12.50 11.01
C GLY A 107 -2.88 -12.31 9.94
N ALA A 108 -1.78 -13.06 10.05
CA ALA A 108 -0.76 -13.12 9.01
C ALA A 108 -1.29 -13.71 7.69
N LYS A 109 -2.17 -14.71 7.73
CA LYS A 109 -2.79 -15.32 6.56
C LYS A 109 -3.72 -14.33 5.84
N ALA A 110 -4.52 -13.58 6.57
CA ALA A 110 -5.40 -12.53 6.01
C ALA A 110 -4.58 -11.41 5.35
N VAL A 111 -3.52 -10.93 6.02
CA VAL A 111 -2.57 -9.96 5.46
C VAL A 111 -1.94 -10.49 4.16
N ASN A 112 -1.46 -11.74 4.17
CA ASN A 112 -0.86 -12.36 2.99
C ASN A 112 -1.86 -12.54 1.84
N GLN A 113 -3.11 -12.91 2.12
CA GLN A 113 -4.15 -13.03 1.10
C GLN A 113 -4.46 -11.68 0.45
N LEU A 114 -4.55 -10.61 1.24
CA LEU A 114 -4.84 -9.26 0.74
C LEU A 114 -3.67 -8.66 -0.05
N LEU A 115 -2.42 -8.92 0.36
CA LEU A 115 -1.23 -8.34 -0.27
C LEU A 115 -0.44 -9.28 -1.18
N THR A 116 -0.92 -10.50 -1.44
CA THR A 116 -0.30 -11.41 -2.41
C THR A 116 0.09 -10.73 -3.73
N PRO A 117 -0.78 -9.92 -4.40
CA PRO A 117 -0.38 -9.27 -5.64
C PRO A 117 0.75 -8.26 -5.44
N THR A 118 0.74 -7.51 -4.34
CA THR A 118 1.78 -6.51 -4.02
C THR A 118 3.12 -7.17 -3.71
N VAL A 119 3.11 -8.23 -2.90
CA VAL A 119 4.32 -8.99 -2.55
C VAL A 119 4.96 -9.55 -3.82
N LYS A 120 4.17 -10.21 -4.68
CA LYS A 120 4.66 -10.73 -5.97
C LYS A 120 5.23 -9.64 -6.86
N ALA A 121 4.58 -8.49 -6.94
CA ALA A 121 5.07 -7.38 -7.76
C ALA A 121 6.42 -6.83 -7.26
N ILE A 122 6.60 -6.72 -5.94
CA ILE A 122 7.89 -6.35 -5.34
C ILE A 122 8.95 -7.42 -5.66
N GLU A 123 8.64 -8.70 -5.53
CA GLU A 123 9.58 -9.79 -5.83
C GLU A 123 10.02 -9.77 -7.30
N VAL A 124 9.09 -9.53 -8.24
CA VAL A 124 9.43 -9.40 -9.65
C VAL A 124 10.32 -8.18 -9.88
N ALA A 125 9.96 -7.00 -9.35
CA ALA A 125 10.76 -5.78 -9.50
C ALA A 125 12.18 -5.95 -8.94
N THR A 126 12.30 -6.48 -7.72
CA THR A 126 13.58 -6.70 -7.05
C THR A 126 14.43 -7.75 -7.78
N LYS A 127 13.83 -8.82 -8.31
CA LYS A 127 14.54 -9.83 -9.12
C LYS A 127 15.07 -9.24 -10.42
N GLN A 128 14.25 -8.46 -11.14
CA GLN A 128 14.67 -7.85 -12.40
C GLN A 128 15.79 -6.82 -12.19
N TYR A 129 15.69 -6.01 -11.13
CA TYR A 129 16.75 -5.08 -10.78
C TYR A 129 18.09 -5.80 -10.50
N LYS A 130 18.06 -6.84 -9.67
CA LYS A 130 19.27 -7.64 -9.35
C LYS A 130 19.86 -8.31 -10.59
N LYS A 131 19.02 -8.81 -11.50
CA LYS A 131 19.45 -9.40 -12.76
C LYS A 131 20.19 -8.36 -13.62
N ALA A 132 19.61 -7.18 -13.79
CA ALA A 132 20.21 -6.11 -14.58
C ALA A 132 21.57 -5.65 -14.00
N LEU A 133 21.69 -5.58 -12.67
CA LEU A 133 22.97 -5.27 -12.02
C LEU A 133 24.05 -6.34 -12.28
N ALA A 134 23.68 -7.62 -12.26
CA ALA A 134 24.62 -8.70 -12.54
C ALA A 134 25.12 -8.65 -14.00
N GLU A 135 24.22 -8.45 -14.96
CA GLU A 135 24.56 -8.34 -16.38
C GLU A 135 25.50 -7.14 -16.64
N GLN A 136 25.24 -5.98 -16.02
CA GLN A 136 26.14 -4.83 -16.13
C GLN A 136 27.54 -5.10 -15.54
N SER A 137 27.62 -5.86 -14.45
CA SER A 137 28.92 -6.20 -13.85
C SER A 137 29.74 -7.19 -14.68
N GLU A 138 29.08 -8.05 -15.46
CA GLU A 138 29.74 -8.99 -16.38
C GLU A 138 30.18 -8.31 -17.69
N GLU A 139 29.48 -7.27 -18.15
CA GLU A 139 29.81 -6.56 -19.39
C GLU A 139 30.99 -5.58 -19.23
N ILE A 140 31.31 -5.19 -17.99
CA ILE A 140 32.42 -4.28 -17.65
C ILE A 140 33.72 -5.04 -17.29
N GLY A 141 33.65 -6.36 -17.06
CA GLY A 141 34.78 -7.23 -16.71
C GLY A 141 35.46 -7.88 -17.91
#